data_AF-Q5KQQ8-F1
#
_entry.id   AF-Q5KQQ8-F1
#
_cell.length_a   1.000
_cell.length_b   1.000
_cell.length_c   1.000
_cell.angle_alpha   90.00
_cell.angle_beta   90.00
_cell.angle_gamma   90.00
#
_symmetry.space_group_name_H-M   'P 1'
#
loop_
_entity.id
_entity.type
_entity.pdbx_description
1 polymer ?
#
loop_
_entity_poly.entity_id
_entity_poly.type
_entity_poly.pdbx_seq_one_letter_code
_entity_poly.pdbx_strand_id
1 'polypeptide(L)'
;ALLLSGLPEQGLARAGLKVSSKVLISAAEQNIYMLKLVEPELFEYSGIWPKDPLVPAAKLTSALSAQLLTPIKFEYINGVVGKMMAPEGISTLVLNIQRGILNVLQLNIKKTQNVYELQEAGAQGVCKTLYAITEDDKAERILLTKSRDLDNC
;
A
#
# COMPACT_ATOMS: atom_id res chain seq x y z
N ALA A 1 -8.00 0.29 -0.93
CA ALA A 1 -7.48 1.58 -1.43
C ALA A 1 -8.42 2.14 -2.48
N LEU A 2 -8.67 3.45 -2.48
CA LEU A 2 -9.49 4.16 -3.48
C LEU A 2 -8.62 5.24 -4.13
N LEU A 3 -8.58 5.24 -5.46
CA LEU A 3 -7.93 6.26 -6.26
C LEU A 3 -9.00 6.94 -7.11
N LEU A 4 -9.08 8.27 -7.03
CA LEU A 4 -10.00 9.09 -7.81
C LEU A 4 -9.22 10.15 -8.58
N SER A 5 -9.70 10.44 -9.77
CA SER A 5 -9.25 11.54 -10.62
C SER A 5 -10.45 12.43 -10.95
N GLY A 6 -10.21 13.73 -10.96
CA GLY A 6 -11.20 14.76 -11.21
C GLY A 6 -10.93 16.00 -10.38
N LEU A 7 -11.83 16.97 -10.52
CA LEU A 7 -11.74 18.25 -9.81
C LEU A 7 -11.95 18.06 -8.29
N PRO A 8 -11.19 18.78 -7.43
CA PRO A 8 -11.16 18.56 -5.99
C PRO A 8 -12.42 19.04 -5.27
N GLU A 9 -13.26 19.84 -5.93
CA GLU A 9 -14.52 20.34 -5.39
C GLU A 9 -15.54 19.21 -5.21
N GLN A 10 -16.40 19.34 -4.20
CA GLN A 10 -17.49 18.41 -3.95
C GLN A 10 -18.63 18.62 -4.96
N GLY A 11 -19.36 17.55 -5.26
CA GLY A 11 -20.50 17.61 -6.19
C GLY A 11 -20.09 17.65 -7.67
N LEU A 12 -18.81 17.50 -7.97
CA LEU A 12 -18.30 17.34 -9.34
C LEU A 12 -18.07 15.87 -9.69
N ALA A 13 -18.08 15.60 -10.99
CA ALA A 13 -17.80 14.28 -11.52
C ALA A 13 -16.33 13.88 -11.30
N ARG A 14 -16.12 12.64 -10.88
CA ARG A 14 -14.82 11.99 -10.77
C ARG A 14 -14.88 10.60 -11.37
N ALA A 15 -13.73 10.08 -11.78
CA ALA A 15 -13.55 8.71 -12.20
C ALA A 15 -12.44 8.04 -11.39
N GLY A 16 -12.49 6.73 -11.21
CA GLY A 16 -11.46 6.07 -10.42
C GLY A 16 -11.65 4.58 -10.22
N LEU A 17 -10.77 4.03 -9.38
CA LEU A 17 -10.68 2.62 -9.09
C LEU A 17 -10.57 2.40 -7.58
N LYS A 18 -11.22 1.35 -7.09
CA LYS A 18 -11.03 0.86 -5.72
C LYS A 18 -10.61 -0.60 -5.75
N VAL A 19 -9.64 -0.91 -4.90
CA VAL A 19 -9.25 -2.29 -4.56
C VAL A 19 -9.67 -2.54 -3.11
N SER A 20 -10.41 -3.63 -2.89
CA SER A 20 -10.81 -4.13 -1.57
C SER A 20 -10.31 -5.55 -1.41
N SER A 21 -9.69 -5.88 -0.27
CA SER A 21 -9.26 -7.25 0.03
C SER A 21 -8.86 -7.35 1.50
N LYS A 22 -8.94 -8.55 2.06
CA LYS A 22 -8.23 -8.89 3.30
C LYS A 22 -6.78 -9.22 2.94
N VAL A 23 -5.83 -8.70 3.70
CA VAL A 23 -4.40 -8.97 3.51
C VAL A 23 -3.92 -9.87 4.64
N LEU A 24 -3.36 -11.03 4.29
CA LEU A 24 -2.71 -11.93 5.23
C LEU A 24 -1.20 -11.81 5.06
N ILE A 25 -0.49 -11.63 6.16
CA ILE A 25 0.97 -11.61 6.23
C ILE A 25 1.41 -12.65 7.24
N SER A 26 2.34 -13.52 6.84
CA SER A 26 2.90 -14.57 7.71
C SER A 26 4.41 -14.67 7.56
N ALA A 27 5.12 -15.05 8.63
CA ALA A 27 6.53 -15.40 8.53
C ALA A 27 6.68 -16.70 7.73
N ALA A 28 7.64 -16.74 6.81
CA ALA A 28 7.99 -17.95 6.07
C ALA A 28 9.34 -18.51 6.53
N GLU A 29 10.37 -17.65 6.55
CA GLU A 29 11.74 -17.96 6.95
C GLU A 29 12.34 -16.74 7.66
N GLN A 30 13.60 -16.81 8.11
CA GLN A 30 14.26 -15.66 8.74
C GLN A 30 14.28 -14.47 7.78
N ASN A 31 13.70 -13.33 8.21
CA ASN A 31 13.57 -12.09 7.43
C ASN A 31 12.75 -12.21 6.12
N ILE A 32 12.09 -13.35 5.88
CA ILE A 32 11.26 -13.56 4.69
C ILE A 32 9.83 -13.82 5.14
N TYR A 33 8.93 -13.01 4.59
CA TYR A 33 7.50 -13.04 4.89
C TYR A 33 6.72 -13.33 3.62
N MET A 34 5.49 -13.79 3.78
CA MET A 34 4.56 -14.06 2.70
C MET A 34 3.37 -13.12 2.80
N LEU A 35 2.99 -12.51 1.68
CA LEU A 35 1.78 -11.73 1.53
C LEU A 35 0.78 -12.49 0.66
N LYS A 36 -0.47 -12.58 1.12
CA LYS A 36 -1.58 -13.17 0.38
C LYS A 36 -2.81 -12.26 0.47
N LEU A 37 -3.45 -12.03 -0.67
CA LEU A 37 -4.75 -11.38 -0.72
C LEU A 37 -5.85 -12.43 -0.56
N VAL A 38 -6.89 -12.08 0.18
CA VAL A 38 -8.08 -12.92 0.39
C VAL A 38 -9.30 -12.12 -0.06
N GLU A 39 -10.12 -12.76 -0.90
CA GLU A 39 -11.33 -12.17 -1.48
C GLU A 39 -11.06 -10.79 -2.12
N PRO A 40 -10.10 -10.66 -3.06
CA PRO A 40 -9.84 -9.39 -3.71
C PRO A 40 -10.98 -9.01 -4.65
N GLU A 41 -11.48 -7.78 -4.49
CA GLU A 41 -12.52 -7.18 -5.32
C GLU A 41 -12.05 -5.84 -5.90
N LEU A 42 -12.32 -5.64 -7.19
CA LEU A 42 -12.07 -4.38 -7.88
C LEU A 42 -13.39 -3.68 -8.16
N PHE A 43 -13.39 -2.36 -8.00
CA PHE A 43 -14.52 -1.51 -8.29
C PHE A 43 -14.09 -0.33 -9.16
N GLU A 44 -15.00 0.11 -10.00
CA GLU A 44 -14.90 1.33 -10.78
C GLU A 44 -15.77 2.41 -10.16
N TYR A 45 -15.31 3.64 -10.29
CA TYR A 45 -16.07 4.83 -9.93
C TYR A 45 -16.19 5.71 -11.16
N SER A 46 -17.39 6.19 -11.46
CA SER A 46 -17.63 7.19 -12.50
C SER A 46 -18.93 7.92 -12.18
N GLY A 47 -18.82 9.08 -11.54
CA GLY A 47 -19.99 9.81 -11.05
C GLY A 47 -19.67 11.01 -10.19
N ILE A 48 -20.70 11.60 -9.60
CA ILE A 48 -20.65 12.76 -8.71
C ILE A 48 -20.13 12.36 -7.33
N TRP A 49 -18.96 12.85 -6.96
CA TRP A 49 -18.35 12.56 -5.67
C TRP A 49 -18.87 13.47 -4.54
N PRO A 50 -19.21 12.94 -3.35
CA PRO A 50 -19.17 11.54 -2.88
C PRO A 50 -20.53 10.81 -2.96
N LYS A 51 -21.42 11.21 -3.88
CA LYS A 51 -22.82 10.74 -3.93
C LYS A 51 -22.97 9.39 -4.61
N ASP A 52 -22.40 9.25 -5.79
CA ASP A 52 -22.62 8.05 -6.62
C ASP A 52 -21.86 6.84 -6.04
N PRO A 53 -22.36 5.61 -6.25
CA PRO A 53 -21.76 4.41 -5.68
C PRO A 53 -20.54 3.93 -6.47
N LEU A 54 -19.74 3.08 -5.83
CA LEU A 54 -18.74 2.25 -6.50
C LEU A 54 -19.42 1.06 -7.17
N VAL A 55 -19.06 0.77 -8.41
CA VAL A 55 -19.63 -0.34 -9.20
C VAL A 55 -18.61 -1.48 -9.26
N PRO A 56 -18.98 -2.73 -8.91
CA PRO A 56 -18.06 -3.86 -9.02
C PRO A 56 -17.57 -4.09 -10.45
N ALA A 57 -16.26 -4.15 -10.64
CA ALA A 57 -15.60 -4.46 -11.90
C ALA A 57 -15.40 -5.98 -12.05
N ALA A 58 -16.51 -6.72 -12.18
CA ALA A 58 -16.51 -8.19 -12.13
C ALA A 58 -15.63 -8.84 -13.20
N LYS A 59 -15.65 -8.30 -14.43
CA LYS A 59 -14.81 -8.81 -15.55
C LYS A 59 -13.32 -8.66 -15.24
N LEU A 60 -12.91 -7.49 -14.77
CA LEU A 60 -11.52 -7.21 -14.41
C LEU A 60 -11.07 -8.03 -13.19
N THR A 61 -11.93 -8.11 -12.17
CA THR A 61 -11.70 -8.93 -10.97
C THR A 61 -11.47 -10.39 -11.36
N SER A 62 -12.33 -10.96 -12.21
CA SER A 62 -12.20 -12.34 -12.70
C SER A 62 -10.91 -12.53 -13.51
N ALA A 63 -10.58 -11.61 -14.41
CA ALA A 63 -9.39 -11.67 -15.25
C ALA A 63 -8.07 -11.66 -14.45
N LEU A 64 -8.05 -10.98 -13.29
CA LEU A 64 -6.87 -10.87 -12.44
C LEU A 64 -6.88 -11.82 -11.22
N SER A 65 -7.99 -12.52 -10.97
CA SER A 65 -8.23 -13.28 -9.74
C SER A 65 -7.12 -14.29 -9.42
N ALA A 66 -6.72 -15.12 -10.40
CA ALA A 66 -5.68 -16.12 -10.20
C ALA A 66 -4.35 -15.49 -9.75
N GLN A 67 -3.96 -14.37 -10.35
CA GLN A 67 -2.72 -13.67 -10.00
C GLN A 67 -2.84 -12.96 -8.65
N LEU A 68 -3.97 -12.29 -8.37
CA LEU A 68 -4.21 -11.58 -7.10
C LEU A 68 -4.22 -12.52 -5.90
N LEU A 69 -4.76 -13.74 -6.06
CA LEU A 69 -4.80 -14.77 -5.02
C LEU A 69 -3.47 -15.51 -4.84
N THR A 70 -2.53 -15.36 -5.80
CA THR A 70 -1.22 -15.99 -5.71
C THR A 70 -0.39 -15.29 -4.63
N PRO A 71 0.07 -16.03 -3.61
CA PRO A 71 0.91 -15.44 -2.58
C PRO A 71 2.29 -15.08 -3.14
N ILE A 72 2.87 -14.01 -2.61
CA ILE A 72 4.26 -13.63 -2.89
C ILE A 72 5.08 -13.64 -1.61
N LYS A 73 6.39 -13.91 -1.73
CA LYS A 73 7.33 -13.70 -0.64
C LYS A 73 7.96 -12.31 -0.75
N PHE A 74 8.37 -11.74 0.36
CA PHE A 74 9.15 -10.50 0.40
C PHE A 74 10.12 -10.51 1.59
N GLU A 75 11.26 -9.84 1.42
CA GLU A 75 12.19 -9.59 2.50
C GLU A 75 11.68 -8.47 3.41
N TYR A 76 11.82 -8.63 4.72
CA TYR A 76 11.50 -7.59 5.69
C TYR A 76 12.48 -7.63 6.86
N ILE A 77 13.27 -6.57 7.00
CA ILE A 77 14.34 -6.46 7.99
C ILE A 77 14.25 -5.09 8.65
N ASN A 78 14.05 -5.05 9.98
CA ASN A 78 14.05 -3.82 10.77
C ASN A 78 13.16 -2.70 10.18
N GLY A 79 11.98 -3.04 9.67
CA GLY A 79 11.06 -2.08 9.08
C GLY A 79 11.26 -1.80 7.59
N VAL A 80 12.31 -2.35 6.96
CA VAL A 80 12.59 -2.15 5.54
C VAL A 80 12.05 -3.32 4.72
N VAL A 81 11.23 -3.02 3.72
CA VAL A 81 10.76 -3.97 2.70
C VAL A 81 11.84 -4.10 1.63
N GLY A 82 12.37 -5.30 1.47
CA GLY A 82 13.40 -5.63 0.49
C GLY A 82 12.85 -6.25 -0.78
N LYS A 83 13.55 -7.27 -1.30
CA LYS A 83 13.19 -7.93 -2.56
C LYS A 83 11.85 -8.65 -2.45
N MET A 84 11.00 -8.48 -3.47
CA MET A 84 9.79 -9.30 -3.67
C MET A 84 10.11 -10.50 -4.56
N MET A 85 9.54 -11.65 -4.23
CA MET A 85 9.70 -12.92 -4.93
C MET A 85 8.32 -13.46 -5.26
N ALA A 86 8.02 -13.57 -6.55
CA ALA A 86 6.76 -14.06 -7.06
C ALA A 86 6.99 -15.20 -8.06
N PRO A 87 6.03 -16.13 -8.22
CA PRO A 87 6.09 -17.12 -9.29
C PRO A 87 6.16 -16.48 -10.68
N GLU A 88 6.71 -17.23 -11.64
CA GLU A 88 6.65 -16.84 -13.04
C GLU A 88 5.19 -16.72 -13.52
N GLY A 89 4.92 -15.73 -14.37
CA GLY A 89 3.58 -15.47 -14.92
C GLY A 89 2.73 -14.47 -14.14
N ILE A 90 3.16 -14.00 -12.96
CA ILE A 90 2.51 -12.86 -12.29
C ILE A 90 2.87 -11.56 -13.02
N SER A 91 1.85 -10.85 -13.49
CA SER A 91 2.02 -9.59 -14.21
C SER A 91 2.60 -8.49 -13.34
N THR A 92 3.34 -7.57 -13.98
CA THR A 92 3.86 -6.37 -13.32
C THR A 92 2.77 -5.54 -12.67
N LEU A 93 1.57 -5.50 -13.25
CA LEU A 93 0.40 -4.81 -12.68
C LEU A 93 0.06 -5.36 -11.28
N VAL A 94 -0.07 -6.68 -11.15
CA VAL A 94 -0.41 -7.32 -9.87
C VAL A 94 0.72 -7.17 -8.86
N LEU A 95 1.98 -7.30 -9.30
CA LEU A 95 3.14 -7.03 -8.45
C LEU A 95 3.16 -5.59 -7.94
N ASN A 96 2.76 -4.61 -8.76
CA ASN A 96 2.68 -3.21 -8.36
C ASN A 96 1.57 -2.96 -7.33
N ILE A 97 0.43 -3.65 -7.42
CA ILE A 97 -0.63 -3.60 -6.40
C ILE A 97 -0.07 -4.11 -5.06
N GLN A 98 0.61 -5.25 -5.06
CA GLN A 98 1.21 -5.83 -3.86
C GLN A 98 2.34 -4.95 -3.31
N ARG A 99 3.17 -4.35 -4.17
CA ARG A 99 4.19 -3.36 -3.78
C ARG A 99 3.56 -2.15 -3.10
N GLY A 100 2.42 -1.67 -3.60
CA GLY A 100 1.65 -0.59 -2.98
C GLY A 100 1.17 -0.93 -1.56
N ILE A 101 0.73 -2.17 -1.34
CA ILE A 101 0.34 -2.68 -0.01
C ILE A 101 1.57 -2.74 0.91
N LEU A 102 2.66 -3.34 0.45
CA LEU A 102 3.89 -3.48 1.23
C LEU A 102 4.54 -2.12 1.57
N ASN A 103 4.34 -1.09 0.73
CA ASN A 103 4.86 0.25 0.99
C ASN A 103 4.34 0.88 2.29
N VAL A 104 3.20 0.42 2.82
CA VAL A 104 2.70 0.83 4.14
C VAL A 104 3.61 0.32 5.28
N LEU A 105 4.26 -0.82 5.07
CA LEU A 105 5.16 -1.45 6.03
C LEU A 105 6.58 -0.91 5.97
N GLN A 106 6.92 -0.10 4.97
CA GLN A 106 8.22 0.54 4.84
C GLN A 106 8.37 1.62 5.92
N LEU A 107 9.07 1.29 7.00
CA LEU A 107 9.18 2.08 8.22
C LEU A 107 10.63 2.10 8.73
N ASN A 108 11.43 3.09 8.32
CA ASN A 108 12.81 3.25 8.79
C ASN A 108 12.90 4.00 10.13
N ILE A 109 12.39 3.37 11.21
CA ILE A 109 12.24 3.99 12.53
C ILE A 109 13.60 4.15 13.23
N LYS A 110 13.96 5.38 13.60
CA LYS A 110 15.10 5.67 14.50
C LYS A 110 14.66 5.64 15.96
N LYS A 111 15.43 4.95 16.81
CA LYS A 111 15.19 4.88 18.26
C LYS A 111 15.58 6.14 19.04
N THR A 112 16.34 7.04 18.42
CA THR A 112 16.99 8.16 19.10
C THR A 112 16.36 9.52 18.78
N GLN A 113 15.41 9.56 17.86
CA GLN A 113 14.85 10.81 17.32
C GLN A 113 13.33 10.65 17.16
N ASN A 114 12.58 11.59 17.74
CA ASN A 114 11.13 11.61 17.62
C ASN A 114 10.67 12.34 16.35
N VAL A 115 11.44 13.29 15.84
CA VAL A 115 11.19 13.98 14.56
C VAL A 115 12.47 14.00 13.75
N TYR A 116 12.43 13.50 12.52
CA TYR A 116 13.60 13.44 11.64
C TYR A 116 13.21 13.27 10.18
N GLU A 117 14.14 13.66 9.30
CA GLU A 117 14.02 13.48 7.87
C GLU A 117 15.10 12.53 7.35
N LEU A 118 14.81 11.83 6.25
CA LEU A 118 15.76 11.00 5.52
C LEU A 118 15.30 10.80 4.07
N GLN A 119 16.22 10.37 3.21
CA GLN A 119 15.86 9.78 1.92
C GLN A 119 15.46 8.32 2.16
N GLU A 120 14.25 7.96 1.74
CA GLU A 120 13.75 6.60 1.92
C GLU A 120 13.26 6.05 0.58
N ALA A 121 13.53 4.78 0.29
CA ALA A 121 12.98 4.07 -0.86
C ALA A 121 11.51 3.67 -0.62
N GLY A 122 10.72 3.58 -1.69
CA GLY A 122 9.31 3.17 -1.62
C GLY A 122 8.71 3.00 -3.02
N ALA A 123 7.41 2.74 -3.10
CA ALA A 123 6.72 2.41 -4.34
C ALA A 123 6.80 3.53 -5.41
N GLN A 124 6.96 4.80 -5.00
CA GLN A 124 7.13 5.94 -5.92
C GLN A 124 8.60 6.34 -6.19
N GLY A 125 9.58 5.56 -5.73
CA GLY A 125 11.00 5.90 -5.81
C GLY A 125 11.63 6.23 -4.46
N VAL A 126 12.83 6.81 -4.50
CA VAL A 126 13.56 7.30 -3.32
C VAL A 126 13.25 8.78 -3.17
N CYS A 127 12.60 9.16 -2.08
CA CYS A 127 12.16 10.53 -1.87
C CYS A 127 12.40 10.96 -0.42
N LYS A 128 12.41 12.27 -0.20
CA LYS A 128 12.51 12.87 1.12
C LYS A 128 11.28 12.49 1.95
N THR A 129 11.52 11.89 3.11
CA THR A 129 10.49 11.42 4.03
C THR A 129 10.71 12.02 5.42
N LEU A 130 9.64 12.57 6.01
CA LEU A 130 9.58 13.09 7.36
C LEU A 130 8.86 12.09 8.27
N TYR A 131 9.47 11.80 9.41
CA TYR A 131 8.87 11.03 10.49
C TYR A 131 8.59 11.93 11.70
N ALA A 132 7.46 11.71 12.35
CA ALA A 132 7.11 12.25 13.66
C ALA A 132 6.51 11.14 14.52
N ILE A 133 7.10 10.90 15.70
CA ILE A 133 6.74 9.83 16.64
C ILE A 133 6.30 10.50 17.94
N THR A 134 5.13 10.09 18.44
CA THR A 134 4.63 10.45 19.76
C THR A 134 4.44 9.18 20.56
N GLU A 135 5.01 9.12 21.76
CA GLU A 135 4.92 7.96 22.64
C GLU A 135 3.76 8.15 23.62
N ASP A 136 2.96 7.10 23.79
CA ASP A 136 1.98 6.97 24.88
C ASP A 136 2.47 5.86 25.80
N ASP A 137 3.33 6.25 26.75
CA ASP A 137 3.97 5.34 27.69
C ASP A 137 2.95 4.57 28.55
N LYS A 138 1.79 5.17 28.81
CA LYS A 138 0.74 4.55 29.63
C LYS A 138 0.05 3.42 28.89
N ALA A 139 -0.05 3.51 27.57
CA ALA A 139 -0.70 2.52 26.73
C ALA A 139 0.28 1.56 26.04
N GLU A 140 1.60 1.71 26.27
CA GLU A 140 2.69 1.01 25.59
C GLU A 140 2.57 1.10 24.06
N ARG A 141 2.24 2.29 23.55
CA ARG A 141 1.98 2.54 22.13
C ARG A 141 2.76 3.72 21.62
N ILE A 142 3.03 3.70 20.32
CA ILE A 142 3.54 4.87 19.60
C ILE A 142 2.54 5.27 18.53
N LEU A 143 2.35 6.58 18.37
CA LEU A 143 1.73 7.18 17.20
C LEU A 143 2.82 7.64 16.26
N LEU A 144 2.95 6.96 15.13
CA LEU A 144 3.90 7.31 14.07
C LEU A 144 3.16 8.00 12.93
N THR A 145 3.59 9.20 12.59
CA THR A 145 3.20 9.92 11.38
C THR A 145 4.37 9.96 10.42
N LYS A 146 4.13 9.53 9.18
CA LYS A 146 5.10 9.54 8.08
C LYS A 146 4.52 10.34 6.94
N SER A 147 5.26 11.34 6.47
CA SER A 147 4.93 12.11 5.27
C SER A 147 6.06 12.00 4.27
N ARG A 148 5.73 11.94 2.99
CA ARG A 148 6.72 11.85 1.90
C ARG A 148 6.49 13.02 0.95
N ASP A 149 7.57 13.73 0.67
CA ASP A 149 7.62 14.81 -0.31
C ASP A 149 7.94 14.21 -1.68
N LEU A 150 6.92 14.11 -2.54
CA LEU A 150 7.05 13.52 -3.87
C LEU A 150 7.65 14.48 -4.90
N ASP A 151 7.85 15.75 -4.54
CA ASP A 151 8.55 16.74 -5.38
C ASP A 151 10.08 16.73 -5.09
N ASN A 152 10.53 15.95 -4.09
CA ASN A 152 11.92 15.84 -3.68
C ASN A 152 12.39 14.37 -3.69
N CYS A 153 12.61 13.87 -4.90
CA CYS A 153 13.15 12.57 -5.27
C CYS A 153 14.30 12.81 -6.29
#